data_AF-A0A968YCR4-F1
#
_entry.id   AF-A0A968YCR4-F1
#
_cell.length_a   1.000
_cell.length_b   1.000
_cell.length_c   1.000
_cell.angle_alpha   90.00
_cell.angle_beta   90.00
_cell.angle_gamma   90.00
#
_symmetry.space_group_name_H-M   'P 1'
#
loop_
_entity.id
_entity.type
_entity.pdbx_description
1 polymer ?
#
loop_
_entity_poly.entity_id
_entity_poly.type
_entity_poly.pdbx_seq_one_letter_code
_entity_poly.pdbx_strand_id
1 'polypeptide(L)' 'MRASIQVSRWRQTEQFVLSIPAQAILYVALWSLIIWLVYFSTYPAVHDSLHSLRHHTLGVSCH' A
#
# COMPACT_ATOMS: atom_id res chain seq x y z
N MET A 1 -4.34 -18.68 41.20
CA MET A 1 -4.56 -17.23 41.01
C MET A 1 -4.10 -16.85 39.61
N ARG A 2 -5.00 -16.47 38.69
CA ARG A 2 -4.60 -15.95 37.36
C ARG A 2 -4.29 -14.47 37.51
N ALA A 3 -3.01 -14.11 37.50
CA ALA A 3 -2.61 -12.72 37.40
C ALA A 3 -3.03 -12.20 36.02
N SER A 4 -3.93 -11.22 35.99
CA SER A 4 -4.26 -10.50 34.76
C SER A 4 -3.01 -9.76 34.31
N ILE A 5 -2.42 -10.19 33.20
CA ILE A 5 -1.30 -9.50 32.58
C ILE A 5 -1.83 -8.14 32.10
N GLN A 6 -1.60 -7.07 32.85
CA GLN A 6 -1.78 -5.71 32.36
C GLN A 6 -0.70 -5.46 31.31
N VAL A 7 -1.02 -5.75 30.05
CA VAL A 7 -0.17 -5.36 28.93
C VAL A 7 -0.27 -3.85 28.78
N SER A 8 0.87 -3.16 28.72
CA SER A 8 0.88 -1.72 28.48
C SER A 8 0.29 -1.42 27.09
N ARG A 9 -0.47 -0.32 26.97
CA ARG A 9 -1.05 0.09 25.67
C ARG A 9 -0.01 0.16 24.56
N TRP A 10 1.21 0.60 24.88
CA TRP A 10 2.35 0.62 23.95
C TRP A 10 2.72 -0.77 23.45
N ARG A 11 2.83 -1.76 24.35
CA ARG A 11 3.17 -3.13 23.96
C ARG A 11 2.08 -3.80 23.14
N GLN A 12 0.82 -3.47 23.40
CA GLN A 12 -0.30 -3.93 22.57
C GLN A 12 -0.24 -3.32 21.16
N THR A 13 0.05 -2.03 21.03
CA THR A 13 0.25 -1.37 19.72
C THR A 13 1.44 -1.96 18.98
N GLU A 14 2.57 -2.19 19.65
CA GLU A 14 3.75 -2.84 19.06
C GLU A 14 3.42 -4.23 18.53
N GLN A 15 2.73 -5.06 19.33
CA GLN A 15 2.32 -6.39 18.91
C GLN A 15 1.41 -6.37 17.67
N PHE A 16 0.52 -5.38 17.58
CA PHE A 16 -0.36 -5.23 16.43
C PHE A 16 0.40 -4.74 15.19
N VAL A 17 1.21 -3.68 15.30
CA VAL A 17 1.94 -3.10 14.17
C VAL A 17 3.01 -4.07 13.64
N LEU A 18 3.70 -4.77 14.55
CA LEU A 18 4.69 -5.79 14.19
C LEU A 18 4.03 -7.13 13.82
N SER A 19 2.71 -7.25 13.91
CA SER A 19 2.03 -8.48 13.50
C SER A 19 2.18 -8.69 11.99
N ILE A 20 2.37 -9.95 11.60
CA ILE A 20 2.37 -10.39 10.20
C ILE A 20 1.14 -9.89 9.42
N PRO A 21 -0.11 -9.96 9.94
CA PRO A 21 -1.26 -9.46 9.19
C PRO A 21 -1.20 -7.94 8.96
N ALA A 22 -0.76 -7.15 9.94
CA ALA A 22 -0.60 -5.70 9.75
C ALA A 22 0.46 -5.39 8.69
N GLN A 23 1.60 -6.09 8.72
CA GLN A 23 2.64 -5.97 7.70
C GLN A 23 2.14 -6.36 6.30
N ALA A 24 1.37 -7.44 6.18
CA ALA A 24 0.78 -7.87 4.92
C ALA A 24 -0.21 -6.85 4.36
N ILE A 25 -1.08 -6.29 5.20
CA ILE A 25 -2.02 -5.23 4.81
C ILE A 25 -1.26 -3.99 4.32
N LEU A 26 -0.23 -3.55 5.04
CA LEU A 26 0.60 -2.41 4.64
C LEU A 26 1.30 -2.67 3.31
N TYR A 27 1.81 -3.88 3.10
CA TYR A 27 2.47 -4.27 1.86
C TYR A 27 1.50 -4.25 0.67
N VAL A 28 0.31 -4.84 0.82
CA VAL A 28 -0.73 -4.85 -0.23
C VAL A 28 -1.22 -3.43 -0.51
N ALA A 29 -1.44 -2.61 0.52
CA ALA A 29 -1.84 -1.21 0.37
C ALA A 29 -0.77 -0.40 -0.40
N LEU A 30 0.50 -0.59 -0.05
CA LEU A 30 1.62 0.06 -0.73
C LEU A 30 1.70 -0.33 -2.21
N TRP A 31 1.60 -1.62 -2.53
CA TRP A 31 1.60 -2.08 -3.92
C TRP A 31 0.39 -1.59 -4.71
N SER A 32 -0.78 -1.59 -4.09
CA SER A 32 -1.99 -1.05 -4.70
C SER A 32 -1.83 0.43 -5.03
N LEU A 33 -1.23 1.21 -4.12
CA LEU A 33 -0.93 2.62 -4.33
C LEU A 33 0.08 2.83 -5.47
N ILE A 34 1.16 2.05 -5.51
CA ILE A 34 2.16 2.11 -6.59
C ILE A 34 1.51 1.81 -7.94
N ILE A 35 0.74 0.73 -8.05
CA ILE A 35 0.02 0.36 -9.27
C ILE A 35 -0.93 1.49 -9.68
N TRP A 36 -1.68 2.04 -8.74
CA TRP A 36 -2.59 3.15 -9.01
C TRP A 36 -1.85 4.40 -9.52
N LEU A 37 -0.72 4.77 -8.90
CA LEU A 37 0.09 5.90 -9.37
C LEU A 37 0.62 5.67 -10.79
N VAL A 38 1.15 4.47 -11.05
CA VAL A 38 1.73 4.11 -12.35
C VAL A 38 0.69 4.14 -13.45
N TYR A 39 -0.53 3.65 -13.22
CA TYR A 39 -1.54 3.52 -14.28
C TYR A 39 -2.57 4.65 -14.34
N PHE A 40 -2.97 5.21 -13.20
CA PHE A 40 -4.18 6.06 -13.09
C PHE A 40 -3.92 7.48 -12.57
N SER A 41 -2.70 7.82 -12.14
CA SER A 41 -2.40 9.19 -11.71
C SER A 41 -2.51 10.18 -12.87
N THR A 42 -3.18 11.30 -12.61
CA THR A 42 -3.40 12.43 -13.54
C THR A 42 -2.23 13.40 -13.62
N TYR A 43 -1.08 13.06 -13.03
CA TYR A 43 0.13 13.85 -13.23
C TYR A 43 0.40 13.93 -14.75
N PRO A 44 0.62 15.13 -15.31
CA PRO A 44 0.68 15.31 -16.74
C PRO A 44 1.71 14.35 -17.31
N ALA A 45 1.35 13.75 -18.45
CA ALA A 45 2.25 12.97 -19.26
C ALA A 45 3.32 13.88 -19.85
N VAL A 46 4.20 14.42 -19.00
CA VAL A 46 5.58 14.66 -19.42
C VAL A 46 6.06 13.31 -19.96
N HIS A 47 6.85 13.33 -21.03
CA HIS A 47 7.20 12.17 -21.86
C HIS A 47 8.05 11.13 -21.10
N ASP A 48 7.42 10.49 -20.13
CA ASP A 48 8.03 9.64 -19.13
C ASP A 48 7.64 8.21 -19.48
N SER A 49 8.53 7.25 -19.21
CA SER A 49 8.38 5.82 -19.54
C SER A 49 7.03 5.22 -19.13
N LEU A 50 6.40 5.78 -18.10
CA LEU A 50 5.09 5.36 -17.60
C LEU A 50 3.94 5.67 -18.57
N HIS A 51 4.00 6.76 -19.34
CA HIS A 51 2.95 7.07 -20.32
C HIS A 51 2.90 6.02 -21.44
N SER A 52 4.07 5.61 -21.94
CA SER A 52 4.16 4.51 -22.93
C SER A 52 3.65 3.19 -22.36
N LEU A 53 3.97 2.88 -21.09
CA LEU A 53 3.47 1.68 -20.43
C LEU A 53 1.93 1.65 -20.34
N ARG A 54 1.29 2.79 -20.05
CA ARG A 54 -0.17 2.86 -19.99
C ARG A 54 -0.82 2.62 -21.36
N HIS A 55 -0.26 3.17 -22.44
CA HIS A 55 -0.74 2.91 -23.82
C HIS A 55 -0.68 1.44 -24.23
N HIS A 56 0.27 0.67 -23.68
CA HIS A 56 0.38 -0.76 -23.93
C HIS A 56 -0.53 -1.61 -23.03
N THR A 57 -1.21 -1.00 -22.05
CA THR A 57 -2.05 -1.69 -21.08
C THR A 57 -3.51 -1.50 -21.43
N LEU A 58 -4.13 -2.55 -21.97
CA LEU A 58 -5.55 -2.56 -22.33
C LEU A 58 -6.43 -2.18 -21.12
N GLY A 59 -7.30 -1.20 -21.31
CA GLY A 59 -8.25 -0.75 -20.28
C GLY A 59 -7.77 0.39 -19.39
N VAL A 60 -6.54 0.89 -19.56
CA VAL A 60 -6.07 2.10 -18.87
C VAL A 60 -6.30 3.30 -19.78
N SER A 61 -7.24 4.17 -19.41
CA SER A 61 -7.55 5.39 -20.18
C SER A 61 -6.37 6.37 -20.14
N CYS A 62 -5.86 6.72 -21.31
CA CYS A 62 -4.78 7.68 -21.49
C CYS A 62 -5.24 8.70 -22.54
N HIS A 63 -5.50 9.93 -22.11
CA HIS A 63 -6.14 11.00 -22.88
C HIS A 63 -7.67 10.85 -23.04
#